data_AF-A0A6J0KSR6-F1
#
_entry.id   AF-A0A6J0KSR6-F1
#
_cell.length_a   1.000
_cell.length_b   1.000
_cell.length_c   1.000
_cell.angle_alpha   90.00
_cell.angle_beta   90.00
_cell.angle_gamma   90.00
#
_symmetry.space_group_name_H-M   'P 1'
#
loop_
_entity.id
_entity.type
_entity.pdbx_description
1 polymer ?
#
loop_
_entity_poly.entity_id
_entity_poly.type
_entity_poly.pdbx_seq_one_letter_code
_entity_poly.pdbx_strand_id
1 'polypeptide(L)'
;MGSLNLPHASSFKGGSETFLRNVLESILKTYLMKNPTVKTIWELVQSMDNEKICYDHFTFRTFKVDGYGIDSLSSFFMDYGYKIGGELEFSKNKSKVKWFSPPDVHVPHDGHGLTNGPLPRIVIAEVLLDQLSPESQGVIRKYLKPEGGKQAVLSSTLGSLIWEKPTWNDFKQLAKENEFAAWTLIHGYTMNHLAFSVHRFKHQFSDIKFIKQYLEEKEFKLNTDGGVIKVSQDGLLLQVSSIADKLAVEFADGVAETIPASYIEFTQRLVLPQFKDVPFDEIKEFHRREGFELDNASNIMESTRFTAPV
;
A
#
# COMPACT_ATOMS: atom_id res chain seq x y z
N MET A 1 -13.35 -8.05 43.14
CA MET A 1 -13.13 -9.32 42.40
C MET A 1 -12.43 -8.94 41.11
N GLY A 2 -11.16 -9.31 40.97
CA GLY A 2 -10.36 -8.95 39.80
C GLY A 2 -10.85 -9.69 38.57
N SER A 3 -11.18 -8.93 37.52
CA SER A 3 -11.34 -9.48 36.17
C SER A 3 -9.99 -10.01 35.74
N LEU A 4 -9.83 -11.33 35.79
CA LEU A 4 -8.72 -12.03 35.14
C LEU A 4 -8.76 -11.68 33.65
N ASN A 5 -7.78 -10.90 33.20
CA ASN A 5 -7.50 -10.70 31.78
C ASN A 5 -7.23 -12.08 31.18
N LEU A 6 -8.24 -12.65 30.51
CA LEU A 6 -8.04 -13.79 29.63
C LEU A 6 -6.97 -13.40 28.61
N PRO A 7 -5.95 -14.25 28.36
CA PRO A 7 -4.99 -13.98 27.31
C PRO A 7 -5.77 -13.83 26.01
N HIS A 8 -5.59 -12.70 25.32
CA HIS A 8 -6.19 -12.47 24.01
C HIS A 8 -5.77 -13.63 23.11
N ALA A 9 -6.68 -14.57 22.86
CA ALA A 9 -6.42 -15.71 21.99
C ALA A 9 -6.14 -15.17 20.59
N SER A 10 -4.98 -15.53 20.02
CA SER A 10 -4.60 -15.09 18.69
C SER A 10 -5.69 -15.49 17.68
N SER A 11 -6.16 -14.53 16.89
CA SER A 11 -7.13 -14.76 15.82
C SER A 11 -6.47 -15.19 14.49
N PHE A 12 -5.16 -15.42 14.54
CA PHE A 12 -4.33 -15.94 13.45
C PHE A 12 -4.83 -17.31 13.00
N LYS A 13 -4.91 -17.48 11.68
CA LYS A 13 -5.32 -18.73 11.03
C LYS A 13 -4.19 -19.23 10.14
N GLY A 14 -4.26 -20.49 9.69
CA GLY A 14 -3.35 -21.02 8.68
C GLY A 14 -2.03 -21.57 9.24
N GLY A 15 -0.96 -21.42 8.45
CA GLY A 15 0.36 -22.01 8.70
C GLY A 15 1.15 -21.34 9.83
N SER A 16 2.44 -21.07 9.62
CA SER A 16 3.27 -20.39 10.64
C SER A 16 3.17 -18.87 10.50
N GLU A 17 3.01 -18.14 11.62
CA GLU A 17 3.14 -16.67 11.66
C GLU A 17 4.49 -16.21 11.09
N THR A 18 5.56 -16.93 11.38
CA THR A 18 6.89 -16.69 10.81
C THR A 18 6.87 -16.74 9.28
N PHE A 19 6.12 -17.68 8.69
CA PHE A 19 6.02 -17.75 7.24
C PHE A 19 5.30 -16.54 6.64
N LEU A 20 4.18 -16.10 7.23
CA LEU A 20 3.50 -14.87 6.81
C LEU A 20 4.45 -13.66 6.89
N ARG A 21 5.17 -13.52 8.00
CA ARG A 21 6.14 -12.42 8.21
C ARG A 21 7.25 -12.47 7.16
N ASN A 22 7.80 -13.65 6.87
CA ASN A 22 8.82 -13.82 5.82
C ASN A 22 8.29 -13.44 4.42
N VAL A 23 7.02 -13.73 4.12
CA VAL A 23 6.38 -13.31 2.87
C VAL A 23 6.27 -11.79 2.80
N LEU A 24 5.77 -11.14 3.85
CA LEU A 24 5.70 -9.68 3.94
C LEU A 24 7.09 -9.02 3.83
N GLU A 25 8.11 -9.60 4.48
CA GLU A 25 9.49 -9.13 4.40
C GLU A 25 10.05 -9.27 2.99
N SER A 26 9.73 -10.37 2.29
CA SER A 26 10.14 -10.57 0.90
C SER A 26 9.47 -9.56 -0.05
N ILE A 27 8.18 -9.27 0.14
CA ILE A 27 7.47 -8.21 -0.59
C ILE A 27 8.13 -6.85 -0.34
N LEU A 28 8.37 -6.51 0.93
CA LEU A 28 9.03 -5.26 1.31
C LEU A 28 10.42 -5.14 0.69
N LYS A 29 11.24 -6.19 0.77
CA LYS A 29 12.59 -6.21 0.18
C LYS A 29 12.57 -5.94 -1.32
N THR A 30 11.64 -6.58 -2.03
CA THR A 30 11.46 -6.37 -3.47
C THR A 30 11.02 -4.95 -3.80
N TYR A 31 10.09 -4.40 -3.02
CA TYR A 31 9.67 -3.01 -3.15
C TYR A 31 10.83 -2.02 -2.93
N LEU A 32 11.62 -2.18 -1.87
CA LEU A 32 12.76 -1.30 -1.59
C LEU A 32 13.86 -1.43 -2.67
N MET A 33 14.11 -2.65 -3.16
CA MET A 33 15.07 -2.89 -4.25
C MET A 33 14.68 -2.15 -5.53
N LYS A 34 13.38 -2.16 -5.87
CA LYS A 34 12.87 -1.54 -7.09
C LYS A 34 12.74 -0.03 -7.02
N ASN A 35 12.79 0.58 -5.84
CA ASN A 35 12.47 1.99 -5.65
C ASN A 35 13.56 2.70 -4.81
N PRO A 36 14.62 3.25 -5.44
CA PRO A 36 15.75 3.82 -4.73
C PRO A 36 15.40 5.00 -3.80
N THR A 37 14.61 5.99 -4.22
CA THR A 37 14.25 7.12 -3.33
C THR A 37 13.40 6.64 -2.16
N VAL A 38 12.46 5.74 -2.43
CA VAL A 38 11.66 5.08 -1.38
C VAL A 38 12.56 4.37 -0.37
N LYS A 39 13.58 3.63 -0.83
CA LYS A 39 14.55 2.98 0.04
C LYS A 39 15.31 3.99 0.89
N THR A 40 15.78 5.09 0.29
CA THR A 40 16.43 6.17 1.03
C THR A 40 15.52 6.75 2.10
N ILE A 41 14.24 7.03 1.79
CA ILE A 41 13.26 7.52 2.78
C ILE A 41 13.04 6.47 3.87
N TRP A 42 12.92 5.19 3.51
CA TRP A 42 12.69 4.10 4.45
C TRP A 42 13.87 3.91 5.44
N GLU A 43 15.12 3.98 4.96
CA GLU A 43 16.34 3.92 5.78
C GLU A 43 16.45 5.16 6.70
N LEU A 44 16.13 6.33 6.13
CA LEU A 44 16.13 7.59 6.85
C LEU A 44 15.12 7.59 8.01
N VAL A 45 13.89 7.14 7.78
CA VAL A 45 12.84 7.01 8.82
C VAL A 45 13.24 6.01 9.91
N GLN A 46 13.87 4.88 9.55
CA GLN A 46 14.39 3.95 10.57
C GLN A 46 15.48 4.57 11.43
N SER A 47 16.40 5.32 10.84
CA SER A 47 17.46 5.99 11.60
C SER A 47 16.92 7.01 12.60
N MET A 48 15.74 7.59 12.33
CA MET A 48 15.12 8.60 13.18
C MET A 48 14.44 8.03 14.44
N ASP A 49 13.92 6.81 14.35
CA ASP A 49 13.14 6.20 15.44
C ASP A 49 13.83 4.99 16.06
N ASN A 50 15.16 4.95 16.01
CA ASN A 50 15.99 3.83 16.50
C ASN A 50 15.47 2.46 16.01
N GLU A 51 15.13 2.39 14.72
CA GLU A 51 14.62 1.20 14.03
C GLU A 51 13.21 0.74 14.46
N LYS A 52 12.51 1.47 15.35
CA LYS A 52 11.19 1.07 15.90
C LYS A 52 10.00 1.39 15.01
N ILE A 53 10.17 1.24 13.70
CA ILE A 53 9.13 1.53 12.72
C ILE A 53 7.96 0.54 12.78
N CYS A 54 6.77 1.02 12.47
CA CYS A 54 5.58 0.19 12.27
C CYS A 54 4.91 0.56 10.95
N TYR A 55 4.31 -0.42 10.29
CA TYR A 55 3.63 -0.24 9.02
C TYR A 55 2.12 -0.14 9.24
N ASP A 56 1.50 0.90 8.69
CA ASP A 56 0.04 1.05 8.73
C ASP A 56 -0.62 0.08 7.74
N HIS A 57 -0.14 0.10 6.49
CA HIS A 57 -0.67 -0.73 5.42
C HIS A 57 0.32 -0.92 4.25
N PHE A 58 0.11 -1.99 3.49
CA PHE A 58 0.75 -2.26 2.20
C PHE A 58 -0.31 -2.27 1.09
N THR A 59 -0.04 -1.58 -0.01
CA THR A 59 -1.02 -1.41 -1.10
C THR A 59 -0.56 -2.05 -2.41
N PHE A 60 -1.50 -2.69 -3.10
CA PHE A 60 -1.27 -3.37 -4.38
C PHE A 60 -2.31 -2.94 -5.43
N ARG A 61 -1.96 -3.07 -6.71
CA ARG A 61 -2.86 -2.82 -7.84
C ARG A 61 -2.98 -4.08 -8.70
N THR A 62 -4.16 -4.30 -9.25
CA THR A 62 -4.54 -5.53 -9.94
C THR A 62 -5.55 -5.24 -11.07
N PHE A 63 -5.91 -6.27 -11.85
CA PHE A 63 -6.93 -6.17 -12.90
C PHE A 63 -8.12 -7.07 -12.56
N LYS A 64 -9.35 -6.52 -12.58
CA LYS A 64 -10.56 -7.31 -12.37
C LYS A 64 -10.92 -8.10 -13.63
N VAL A 65 -10.18 -9.18 -13.89
CA VAL A 65 -10.34 -10.05 -15.05
C VAL A 65 -9.69 -11.41 -14.81
N ASP A 66 -10.34 -12.49 -15.24
CA ASP A 66 -9.79 -13.84 -15.40
C ASP A 66 -8.90 -14.35 -14.23
N GLY A 67 -9.28 -14.01 -12.99
CA GLY A 67 -8.56 -14.42 -11.77
C GLY A 67 -7.35 -13.56 -11.38
N TYR A 68 -7.17 -12.37 -11.98
CA TYR A 68 -6.08 -11.42 -11.68
C TYR A 68 -6.47 -10.33 -10.68
N GLY A 69 -7.72 -10.27 -10.24
CA GLY A 69 -8.26 -9.17 -9.42
C GLY A 69 -7.85 -9.25 -7.95
N ILE A 70 -8.62 -8.61 -7.08
CA ILE A 70 -8.33 -8.56 -5.63
C ILE A 70 -8.09 -9.96 -5.04
N ASP A 71 -8.91 -10.93 -5.44
CA ASP A 71 -8.89 -12.29 -4.90
C ASP A 71 -7.59 -13.05 -5.19
N SER A 72 -6.84 -12.64 -6.23
CA SER A 72 -5.54 -13.24 -6.57
C SER A 72 -4.48 -13.04 -5.48
N LEU A 73 -4.55 -11.93 -4.74
CA LEU A 73 -3.67 -11.62 -3.61
C LEU A 73 -4.35 -11.85 -2.27
N SER A 74 -5.62 -11.44 -2.13
CA SER A 74 -6.29 -11.43 -0.83
C SER A 74 -6.48 -12.84 -0.25
N SER A 75 -6.70 -13.85 -1.10
CA SER A 75 -6.93 -15.23 -0.67
C SER A 75 -5.80 -15.73 0.23
N PHE A 76 -4.54 -15.45 -0.14
CA PHE A 76 -3.38 -15.78 0.68
C PHE A 76 -3.44 -15.15 2.08
N PHE A 77 -3.71 -13.85 2.17
CA PHE A 77 -3.76 -13.17 3.46
C PHE A 77 -4.95 -13.63 4.30
N MET A 78 -6.10 -13.91 3.66
CA MET A 78 -7.30 -14.41 4.31
C MET A 78 -7.09 -15.81 4.91
N ASP A 79 -6.30 -16.68 4.26
CA ASP A 79 -5.88 -17.97 4.83
C ASP A 79 -5.09 -17.80 6.14
N TYR A 80 -4.40 -16.66 6.29
CA TYR A 80 -3.70 -16.28 7.52
C TYR A 80 -4.57 -15.54 8.56
N GLY A 81 -5.87 -15.37 8.28
CA GLY A 81 -6.82 -14.78 9.21
C GLY A 81 -7.07 -13.28 9.02
N TYR A 82 -6.54 -12.67 7.96
CA TYR A 82 -6.96 -11.33 7.56
C TYR A 82 -8.46 -11.30 7.25
N LYS A 83 -9.11 -10.18 7.56
CA LYS A 83 -10.56 -9.99 7.37
C LYS A 83 -10.84 -8.77 6.51
N ILE A 84 -11.84 -8.86 5.64
CA ILE A 84 -12.31 -7.70 4.86
C ILE A 84 -12.74 -6.61 5.83
N GLY A 85 -12.12 -5.43 5.71
CA GLY A 85 -12.41 -4.27 6.53
C GLY A 85 -13.38 -3.29 5.87
N GLY A 86 -13.37 -3.20 4.54
CA GLY A 86 -14.26 -2.34 3.78
C GLY A 86 -13.83 -2.16 2.33
N GLU A 87 -14.65 -1.44 1.57
CA GLU A 87 -14.46 -1.24 0.13
C GLU A 87 -14.66 0.24 -0.25
N LEU A 88 -13.97 0.69 -1.28
CA LEU A 88 -14.10 2.03 -1.87
C LEU A 88 -14.18 1.89 -3.39
N GLU A 89 -14.98 2.73 -4.04
CA GLU A 89 -15.14 2.75 -5.50
C GLU A 89 -14.74 4.12 -6.07
N PHE A 90 -13.93 4.12 -7.13
CA PHE A 90 -13.34 5.31 -7.72
C PHE A 90 -13.80 5.45 -9.15
N SER A 91 -14.85 6.25 -9.37
CA SER A 91 -15.42 6.46 -10.71
C SER A 91 -14.41 7.05 -11.69
N LYS A 92 -13.57 8.00 -11.25
CA LYS A 92 -12.53 8.63 -12.10
C LYS A 92 -11.53 7.60 -12.64
N ASN A 93 -11.09 6.69 -11.79
CA ASN A 93 -10.04 5.72 -12.11
C ASN A 93 -10.61 4.39 -12.62
N LYS A 94 -11.93 4.27 -12.71
CA LYS A 94 -12.65 3.02 -13.05
C LYS A 94 -12.12 1.86 -12.22
N SER A 95 -11.97 2.06 -10.92
CA SER A 95 -11.32 1.11 -10.02
C SER A 95 -12.09 0.90 -8.73
N LYS A 96 -11.84 -0.24 -8.11
CA LYS A 96 -12.36 -0.62 -6.79
C LYS A 96 -11.21 -0.95 -5.87
N VAL A 97 -11.33 -0.63 -4.60
CA VAL A 97 -10.36 -0.95 -3.55
C VAL A 97 -11.05 -1.76 -2.47
N LYS A 98 -10.38 -2.79 -1.96
CA LYS A 98 -10.71 -3.44 -0.71
C LYS A 98 -9.51 -3.38 0.23
N TRP A 99 -9.78 -3.18 1.51
CA TRP A 99 -8.75 -3.28 2.54
C TRP A 99 -9.06 -4.41 3.51
N PHE A 100 -8.01 -4.98 4.09
CA PHE A 100 -8.05 -6.16 4.92
C PHE A 100 -7.34 -5.85 6.25
N SER A 101 -8.07 -6.05 7.35
CA SER A 101 -7.53 -5.95 8.71
C SER A 101 -6.69 -7.20 9.02
N PRO A 102 -5.52 -7.03 9.67
CA PRO A 102 -4.68 -8.16 10.06
C PRO A 102 -5.31 -8.98 11.20
N PRO A 103 -4.91 -10.25 11.37
CA PRO A 103 -5.24 -11.02 12.56
C PRO A 103 -4.52 -10.47 13.80
N ASP A 104 -5.04 -10.79 14.98
CA ASP A 104 -4.39 -10.48 16.25
C ASP A 104 -3.19 -11.40 16.46
N VAL A 105 -2.01 -10.78 16.57
CA VAL A 105 -0.74 -11.44 16.88
C VAL A 105 -0.19 -10.90 18.20
N HIS A 106 0.60 -11.70 18.90
CA HIS A 106 1.30 -11.21 20.09
C HIS A 106 2.39 -10.23 19.66
N VAL A 107 2.28 -8.97 20.11
CA VAL A 107 3.29 -7.93 19.88
C VAL A 107 3.94 -7.62 21.22
N PRO A 108 5.24 -7.91 21.39
CA PRO A 108 5.99 -7.49 22.58
C PRO A 108 5.92 -5.98 22.79
N HIS A 109 6.16 -5.51 24.02
CA HIS A 109 6.08 -4.08 24.36
C HIS A 109 6.96 -3.19 23.47
N ASP A 110 8.11 -3.69 23.03
CA ASP A 110 9.03 -3.02 22.12
C ASP A 110 9.03 -3.60 20.70
N GLY A 111 8.01 -4.40 20.36
CA GLY A 111 7.83 -5.03 19.06
C GLY A 111 7.65 -4.01 17.94
N HIS A 112 8.46 -4.15 16.89
CA HIS A 112 8.52 -3.26 15.74
C HIS A 112 8.90 -4.04 14.47
N GLY A 113 8.80 -3.36 13.33
CA GLY A 113 9.06 -3.93 12.01
C GLY A 113 8.11 -5.09 11.67
N LEU A 114 8.47 -5.87 10.67
CA LEU A 114 7.71 -7.06 10.27
C LEU A 114 8.04 -8.29 11.11
N THR A 115 9.18 -8.32 11.79
CA THR A 115 9.62 -9.49 12.56
C THR A 115 8.84 -9.64 13.86
N ASN A 116 8.68 -8.56 14.64
CA ASN A 116 8.04 -8.60 15.96
C ASN A 116 7.01 -7.49 16.19
N GLY A 117 6.69 -6.70 15.17
CA GLY A 117 5.70 -5.62 15.24
C GLY A 117 4.28 -6.05 14.89
N PRO A 118 3.33 -5.10 14.96
CA PRO A 118 1.98 -5.30 14.43
C PRO A 118 2.05 -5.57 12.92
N LEU A 119 1.20 -6.47 12.44
CA LEU A 119 1.08 -6.74 11.01
C LEU A 119 0.40 -5.56 10.30
N PRO A 120 0.82 -5.18 9.09
CA PRO A 120 0.17 -4.12 8.33
C PRO A 120 -1.21 -4.57 7.85
N ARG A 121 -2.11 -3.60 7.65
CA ARG A 121 -3.31 -3.81 6.83
C ARG A 121 -2.87 -4.07 5.38
N ILE A 122 -3.69 -4.81 4.63
CA ILE A 122 -3.44 -5.03 3.20
C ILE A 122 -4.51 -4.27 2.41
N VAL A 123 -4.11 -3.49 1.42
CA VAL A 123 -5.01 -2.72 0.55
C VAL A 123 -4.80 -3.22 -0.87
N ILE A 124 -5.85 -3.67 -1.53
CA ILE A 124 -5.76 -4.20 -2.89
C ILE A 124 -6.79 -3.47 -3.74
N ALA A 125 -6.28 -2.85 -4.79
CA ALA A 125 -7.06 -2.14 -5.77
C ALA A 125 -7.14 -2.95 -7.07
N GLU A 126 -8.26 -2.89 -7.77
CA GLU A 126 -8.47 -3.52 -9.08
C GLU A 126 -9.06 -2.54 -10.08
N VAL A 127 -8.54 -2.56 -11.30
CA VAL A 127 -9.14 -1.86 -12.45
C VAL A 127 -10.32 -2.66 -12.96
N LEU A 128 -11.47 -1.99 -13.13
CA LEU A 128 -12.69 -2.56 -13.67
C LEU A 128 -12.57 -2.63 -15.20
N LEU A 129 -12.11 -3.76 -15.71
CA LEU A 129 -11.77 -3.94 -17.12
C LEU A 129 -12.97 -3.69 -18.05
N ASP A 130 -14.16 -4.09 -17.61
CA ASP A 130 -15.43 -3.90 -18.31
C ASP A 130 -15.84 -2.42 -18.48
N GLN A 131 -15.24 -1.52 -17.69
CA GLN A 131 -15.46 -0.07 -17.82
C GLN A 131 -14.45 0.61 -18.75
N LEU A 132 -13.41 -0.09 -19.23
CA LEU A 132 -12.43 0.44 -20.19
C LEU A 132 -12.92 0.31 -21.63
N SER A 133 -12.32 1.09 -22.54
CA SER A 133 -12.57 0.96 -23.98
C SER A 133 -12.23 -0.45 -24.50
N PRO A 134 -12.91 -0.94 -25.56
CA PRO A 134 -12.58 -2.23 -26.18
C PRO A 134 -11.10 -2.34 -26.58
N GLU A 135 -10.49 -1.24 -26.99
CA GLU A 135 -9.08 -1.15 -27.34
C GLU A 135 -8.18 -1.42 -26.12
N SER A 136 -8.42 -0.75 -24.99
CA SER A 136 -7.67 -0.97 -23.75
C SER A 136 -7.92 -2.37 -23.17
N GLN A 137 -9.15 -2.88 -23.29
CA GLN A 137 -9.46 -4.27 -22.93
C GLN A 137 -8.64 -5.26 -23.75
N GLY A 138 -8.54 -5.04 -25.06
CA GLY A 138 -7.73 -5.85 -25.98
C GLY A 138 -6.24 -5.82 -25.60
N VAL A 139 -5.70 -4.65 -25.27
CA VAL A 139 -4.32 -4.50 -24.79
C VAL A 139 -4.09 -5.32 -23.52
N ILE A 140 -4.95 -5.20 -22.51
CA ILE A 140 -4.75 -5.95 -21.25
C ILE A 140 -4.87 -7.46 -21.50
N ARG A 141 -5.90 -7.91 -22.23
CA ARG A 141 -6.12 -9.34 -22.53
C ARG A 141 -5.02 -9.97 -23.36
N LYS A 142 -4.25 -9.19 -24.13
CA LYS A 142 -3.07 -9.68 -24.85
C LYS A 142 -2.02 -10.31 -23.92
N TYR A 143 -1.89 -9.79 -22.70
CA TYR A 143 -0.85 -10.22 -21.75
C TYR A 143 -1.34 -11.27 -20.76
N LEU A 144 -2.62 -11.23 -20.40
CA LEU A 144 -3.17 -12.08 -19.34
C LEU A 144 -3.55 -13.46 -19.91
N LYS A 145 -3.21 -14.50 -19.16
CA LYS A 145 -3.59 -15.89 -19.45
C LYS A 145 -4.62 -16.34 -18.42
N PRO A 146 -5.66 -17.10 -18.80
CA PRO A 146 -6.66 -17.57 -17.84
C PRO A 146 -6.04 -18.18 -16.59
N GLU A 147 -6.51 -17.74 -15.41
CA GLU A 147 -6.05 -18.21 -14.08
C GLU A 147 -4.56 -17.98 -13.76
N GLY A 148 -3.86 -17.12 -14.50
CA GLY A 148 -2.46 -16.81 -14.20
C GLY A 148 -2.28 -16.14 -12.83
N GLY A 149 -3.28 -15.38 -12.38
CA GLY A 149 -3.26 -14.63 -11.11
C GLY A 149 -3.01 -15.46 -9.85
N LYS A 150 -3.14 -16.79 -9.88
CA LYS A 150 -2.76 -17.68 -8.76
C LYS A 150 -1.30 -17.55 -8.31
N GLN A 151 -0.44 -16.95 -9.14
CA GLN A 151 0.97 -16.68 -8.85
C GLN A 151 1.22 -15.28 -8.25
N ALA A 152 0.18 -14.52 -7.89
CA ALA A 152 0.31 -13.11 -7.49
C ALA A 152 1.24 -12.89 -6.29
N VAL A 153 1.15 -13.71 -5.24
CA VAL A 153 2.02 -13.59 -4.07
C VAL A 153 3.48 -13.88 -4.43
N LEU A 154 3.73 -14.94 -5.21
CA LEU A 154 5.07 -15.28 -5.70
C LEU A 154 5.64 -14.20 -6.62
N SER A 155 4.81 -13.63 -7.48
CA SER A 155 5.15 -12.47 -8.31
C SER A 155 5.58 -11.27 -7.47
N SER A 156 4.84 -10.98 -6.40
CA SER A 156 5.12 -9.87 -5.49
C SER A 156 6.42 -10.08 -4.71
N THR A 157 6.68 -11.30 -4.22
CA THR A 157 7.92 -11.61 -3.48
C THR A 157 9.15 -11.63 -4.39
N LEU A 158 9.04 -12.14 -5.61
CA LEU A 158 10.14 -12.20 -6.58
C LEU A 158 10.33 -10.90 -7.38
N GLY A 159 9.35 -10.01 -7.36
CA GLY A 159 9.37 -8.77 -8.15
C GLY A 159 9.30 -9.02 -9.66
N SER A 160 8.65 -10.09 -10.10
CA SER A 160 8.58 -10.46 -11.51
C SER A 160 7.15 -10.39 -12.04
N LEU A 161 6.97 -9.96 -13.29
CA LEU A 161 5.68 -10.08 -13.97
C LEU A 161 5.34 -11.56 -14.18
N ILE A 162 4.04 -11.88 -14.14
CA ILE A 162 3.52 -13.22 -14.48
C ILE A 162 2.95 -13.28 -15.91
N TRP A 163 3.20 -12.21 -16.67
CA TRP A 163 2.93 -12.09 -18.09
C TRP A 163 4.19 -11.54 -18.79
N GLU A 164 4.20 -11.62 -20.11
CA GLU A 164 5.29 -11.09 -20.93
C GLU A 164 5.45 -9.59 -20.73
N LYS A 165 6.69 -9.11 -20.77
CA LYS A 165 6.97 -7.67 -20.64
C LYS A 165 6.17 -6.88 -21.71
N PRO A 166 5.44 -5.81 -21.33
CA PRO A 166 4.71 -4.99 -22.27
C PRO A 166 5.59 -4.26 -23.29
N THR A 167 5.03 -3.95 -24.46
CA THR A 167 5.63 -3.01 -25.42
C THR A 167 5.33 -1.56 -25.00
N TRP A 168 6.18 -0.62 -25.41
CA TRP A 168 5.95 0.80 -25.15
C TRP A 168 4.66 1.28 -25.81
N ASN A 169 4.36 0.80 -27.02
CA ASN A 169 3.13 1.16 -27.72
C ASN A 169 1.87 0.78 -26.91
N ASP A 170 1.83 -0.43 -26.36
CA ASP A 170 0.69 -0.92 -25.58
C ASP A 170 0.56 -0.15 -24.26
N PHE A 171 1.69 0.08 -23.58
CA PHE A 171 1.72 0.88 -22.35
C PHE A 171 1.21 2.30 -22.60
N LYS A 172 1.73 2.98 -23.63
CA LYS A 172 1.35 4.36 -23.98
C LYS A 172 -0.12 4.45 -24.38
N GLN A 173 -0.64 3.45 -25.11
CA GLN A 173 -2.05 3.39 -25.47
C GLN A 173 -2.92 3.28 -24.22
N LEU A 174 -2.58 2.38 -23.30
CA LEU A 174 -3.34 2.19 -22.07
C LEU A 174 -3.25 3.42 -21.16
N ALA A 175 -2.07 4.04 -21.05
CA ALA A 175 -1.84 5.22 -20.20
C ALA A 175 -2.66 6.44 -20.63
N LYS A 176 -2.99 6.57 -21.92
CA LYS A 176 -3.86 7.65 -22.42
C LYS A 176 -5.28 7.58 -21.86
N GLU A 177 -5.79 6.37 -21.62
CA GLU A 177 -7.12 6.19 -21.04
C GLU A 177 -7.07 6.09 -19.51
N ASN A 178 -6.12 5.29 -19.01
CA ASN A 178 -6.08 4.92 -17.60
C ASN A 178 -4.64 4.64 -17.16
N GLU A 179 -4.01 5.64 -16.54
CA GLU A 179 -2.64 5.53 -16.02
C GLU A 179 -2.51 4.47 -14.91
N PHE A 180 -3.58 4.23 -14.15
CA PHE A 180 -3.62 3.19 -13.13
C PHE A 180 -3.50 1.80 -13.76
N ALA A 181 -4.21 1.56 -14.87
CA ALA A 181 -4.12 0.34 -15.65
C ALA A 181 -2.74 0.18 -16.29
N ALA A 182 -2.17 1.25 -16.86
CA ALA A 182 -0.82 1.23 -17.42
C ALA A 182 0.25 0.91 -16.37
N TRP A 183 0.16 1.51 -15.18
CA TRP A 183 1.03 1.19 -14.04
C TRP A 183 0.91 -0.29 -13.66
N THR A 184 -0.31 -0.80 -13.56
CA THR A 184 -0.56 -2.20 -13.21
C THR A 184 0.02 -3.15 -14.26
N LEU A 185 -0.07 -2.81 -15.56
CA LEU A 185 0.42 -3.63 -16.66
C LEU A 185 1.95 -3.81 -16.62
N ILE A 186 2.71 -2.77 -16.28
CA ILE A 186 4.17 -2.81 -16.29
C ILE A 186 4.80 -3.23 -14.96
N HIS A 187 4.11 -3.01 -13.83
CA HIS A 187 4.62 -3.34 -12.49
C HIS A 187 4.03 -4.62 -11.90
N GLY A 188 2.90 -5.11 -12.42
CA GLY A 188 2.20 -6.31 -11.94
C GLY A 188 1.85 -6.22 -10.46
N TYR A 189 2.15 -7.29 -9.71
CA TYR A 189 1.89 -7.38 -8.27
C TYR A 189 2.99 -6.79 -7.38
N THR A 190 3.87 -5.94 -7.95
CA THR A 190 4.79 -5.15 -7.14
C THR A 190 3.98 -4.29 -6.17
N MET A 191 4.39 -4.23 -4.89
CA MET A 191 3.75 -3.33 -3.91
C MET A 191 3.80 -1.89 -4.43
N ASN A 192 2.65 -1.23 -4.49
CA ASN A 192 2.53 0.14 -5.00
C ASN A 192 3.03 1.17 -4.00
N HIS A 193 2.78 0.94 -2.72
CA HIS A 193 3.36 1.71 -1.62
C HIS A 193 3.25 0.93 -0.32
N LEU A 194 4.17 1.22 0.59
CA LEU A 194 3.95 1.02 2.01
C LEU A 194 3.55 2.34 2.65
N ALA A 195 2.84 2.25 3.77
CA ALA A 195 2.60 3.37 4.65
C ALA A 195 3.19 3.13 6.05
N PHE A 196 3.90 4.12 6.57
CA PHE A 196 4.32 4.13 7.97
C PHE A 196 3.18 4.54 8.90
N SER A 197 3.08 3.87 10.05
CA SER A 197 2.15 4.22 11.12
C SER A 197 2.77 5.29 12.02
N VAL A 198 2.63 6.56 11.63
CA VAL A 198 3.28 7.72 12.27
C VAL A 198 3.00 7.78 13.77
N HIS A 199 1.76 7.55 14.20
CA HIS A 199 1.37 7.60 15.62
C HIS A 199 2.06 6.56 16.52
N ARG A 200 2.86 5.65 15.94
CA ARG A 200 3.66 4.66 16.67
C ARG A 200 5.13 5.04 16.82
N PHE A 201 5.58 6.08 16.10
CA PHE A 201 6.93 6.59 16.27
C PHE A 201 7.10 7.28 17.62
N LYS A 202 8.35 7.48 18.05
CA LYS A 202 8.64 8.16 19.30
C LYS A 202 8.82 9.66 19.12
N HIS A 203 8.65 10.38 20.23
CA HIS A 203 8.93 11.81 20.32
C HIS A 203 8.17 12.62 19.24
N GLN A 204 8.82 13.63 18.67
CA GLN A 204 8.26 14.52 17.66
C GLN A 204 7.89 13.81 16.35
N PHE A 205 8.46 12.64 16.07
CA PHE A 205 8.15 11.87 14.86
C PHE A 205 6.75 11.24 14.91
N SER A 206 6.10 11.24 16.07
CA SER A 206 4.70 10.81 16.21
C SER A 206 3.67 11.80 15.64
N ASP A 207 4.12 12.96 15.13
CA ASP A 207 3.31 13.97 14.45
C ASP A 207 3.60 13.99 12.95
N ILE A 208 2.57 13.75 12.13
CA ILE A 208 2.69 13.76 10.67
C ILE A 208 3.12 15.11 10.10
N LYS A 209 2.86 16.21 10.81
CA LYS A 209 3.34 17.55 10.41
C LYS A 209 4.85 17.63 10.50
N PHE A 210 5.43 17.03 11.55
CA PHE A 210 6.88 16.93 11.69
C PHE A 210 7.46 16.08 10.56
N ILE A 211 6.85 14.93 10.26
CA ILE A 211 7.27 14.07 9.14
C ILE A 211 7.26 14.83 7.82
N LYS A 212 6.18 15.56 7.51
CA LYS A 212 6.09 16.41 6.32
C LYS A 212 7.27 17.38 6.26
N GLN A 213 7.45 18.19 7.31
CA GLN A 213 8.50 19.21 7.35
C GLN A 213 9.88 18.56 7.16
N TYR A 214 10.13 17.46 7.85
CA TYR A 214 11.39 16.76 7.79
C TYR A 214 11.69 16.24 6.37
N LEU A 215 10.70 15.69 5.67
CA LEU A 215 10.87 15.23 4.29
C LEU A 215 11.12 16.39 3.32
N GLU A 216 10.45 17.53 3.52
CA GLU A 216 10.67 18.76 2.73
C GLU A 216 12.09 19.33 2.96
N GLU A 217 12.58 19.35 4.20
CA GLU A 217 13.95 19.76 4.54
C GLU A 217 15.03 18.85 3.91
N LYS A 218 14.67 17.60 3.62
CA LYS A 218 15.50 16.62 2.90
C LYS A 218 15.27 16.63 1.39
N GLU A 219 14.52 17.62 0.89
CA GLU A 219 14.24 17.87 -0.53
C GLU A 219 13.45 16.74 -1.24
N PHE A 220 12.76 15.88 -0.48
CA PHE A 220 11.86 14.90 -1.06
C PHE A 220 10.59 15.56 -1.58
N LYS A 221 10.17 15.18 -2.79
CA LYS A 221 8.93 15.68 -3.40
C LYS A 221 7.73 14.98 -2.80
N LEU A 222 6.86 15.75 -2.15
CA LEU A 222 5.59 15.28 -1.61
C LEU A 222 4.44 15.50 -2.59
N ASN A 223 3.43 14.64 -2.53
CA ASN A 223 2.20 14.78 -3.29
C ASN A 223 1.39 15.96 -2.75
N THR A 224 1.05 16.92 -3.61
CA THR A 224 0.30 18.14 -3.29
C THR A 224 -1.18 18.10 -3.70
N ASP A 225 -1.63 17.06 -4.41
CA ASP A 225 -3.04 16.87 -4.79
C ASP A 225 -3.90 16.76 -3.52
N GLY A 226 -4.95 17.57 -3.40
CA GLY A 226 -5.74 17.67 -2.16
C GLY A 226 -5.00 18.28 -0.96
N GLY A 227 -3.86 18.95 -1.18
CA GLY A 227 -2.96 19.44 -0.14
C GLY A 227 -1.86 18.42 0.22
N VAL A 228 -0.78 18.86 0.86
CA VAL A 228 0.33 17.93 1.22
C VAL A 228 -0.11 16.92 2.29
N ILE A 229 -0.83 17.39 3.30
CA ILE A 229 -1.47 16.53 4.31
C ILE A 229 -2.94 16.38 3.91
N LYS A 230 -3.32 15.17 3.51
CA LYS A 230 -4.71 14.80 3.27
C LYS A 230 -5.35 14.49 4.61
N VAL A 231 -6.50 15.08 4.90
CA VAL A 231 -7.19 14.95 6.18
C VAL A 231 -8.61 14.46 5.88
N SER A 232 -8.98 13.34 6.48
CA SER A 232 -10.34 12.79 6.33
C SER A 232 -11.39 13.78 6.83
N GLN A 233 -12.62 13.61 6.37
CA GLN A 233 -13.75 14.48 6.76
C GLN A 233 -13.97 14.55 8.28
N ASP A 234 -13.74 13.44 8.99
CA ASP A 234 -13.83 13.37 10.46
C ASP A 234 -12.61 13.97 11.18
N GLY A 235 -11.55 14.32 10.45
CA GLY A 235 -10.30 14.86 10.98
C GLY A 235 -9.39 13.83 11.66
N LEU A 236 -9.74 12.53 11.62
CA LEU A 236 -9.08 11.50 12.42
C LEU A 236 -8.08 10.62 11.64
N LEU A 237 -8.01 10.77 10.32
CA LEU A 237 -7.04 10.11 9.45
C LEU A 237 -6.27 11.17 8.66
N LEU A 238 -4.96 11.25 8.92
CA LEU A 238 -4.05 12.14 8.21
C LEU A 238 -3.06 11.32 7.39
N GLN A 239 -2.83 11.73 6.15
CA GLN A 239 -1.97 11.01 5.22
C GLN A 239 -1.05 11.98 4.45
N VAL A 240 0.20 11.59 4.28
CA VAL A 240 1.20 12.27 3.46
C VAL A 240 1.90 11.22 2.62
N SER A 241 2.10 11.48 1.33
CA SER A 241 2.85 10.58 0.44
C SER A 241 3.91 11.32 -0.34
N SER A 242 4.98 10.61 -0.70
CA SER A 242 5.90 11.09 -1.73
C SER A 242 5.23 11.05 -3.11
N ILE A 243 5.78 11.80 -4.06
CA ILE A 243 5.60 11.50 -5.48
C ILE A 243 6.44 10.28 -5.82
N ALA A 244 5.92 9.39 -6.67
CA ALA A 244 6.68 8.23 -7.13
C ALA A 244 7.88 8.68 -7.97
N ASP A 245 9.01 8.01 -7.80
CA ASP A 245 10.12 8.15 -8.73
C ASP A 245 9.67 7.78 -10.14
N LYS A 246 10.25 8.43 -11.13
CA LYS A 246 10.22 7.92 -12.49
C LYS A 246 11.50 7.15 -12.75
N LEU A 247 11.39 5.87 -13.06
CA LEU A 247 12.52 4.97 -13.31
C LEU A 247 12.58 4.59 -14.79
N ALA A 248 13.79 4.44 -15.30
CA ALA A 248 14.01 3.95 -16.65
C ALA A 248 13.57 2.48 -16.76
N VAL A 249 12.73 2.20 -17.76
CA VAL A 249 12.25 0.86 -18.09
C VAL A 249 12.46 0.62 -19.57
N GLU A 250 13.16 -0.46 -19.90
CA GLU A 250 13.23 -0.99 -21.26
C GLU A 250 12.02 -1.89 -21.50
N PHE A 251 11.20 -1.57 -22.50
CA PHE A 251 10.01 -2.30 -22.93
C PHE A 251 10.36 -3.45 -23.89
N ALA A 252 9.43 -4.36 -24.14
CA ALA A 252 9.68 -5.55 -24.97
C ALA A 252 9.97 -5.25 -26.45
N ASP A 253 9.61 -4.06 -26.93
CA ASP A 253 9.93 -3.54 -28.26
C ASP A 253 11.26 -2.78 -28.31
N GLY A 254 12.08 -2.86 -27.26
CA GLY A 254 13.43 -2.26 -27.17
C GLY A 254 13.42 -0.76 -26.89
N VAL A 255 12.24 -0.15 -26.70
CA VAL A 255 12.10 1.26 -26.34
C VAL A 255 12.42 1.43 -24.85
N ALA A 256 13.28 2.38 -24.51
CA ALA A 256 13.57 2.75 -23.13
C ALA A 256 12.89 4.08 -22.77
N GLU A 257 12.04 4.07 -21.76
CA GLU A 257 11.28 5.24 -21.31
C GLU A 257 11.27 5.34 -19.78
N THR A 258 11.02 6.54 -19.27
CA THR A 258 11.01 6.79 -17.82
C THR A 258 9.58 6.86 -17.30
N ILE A 259 9.18 5.88 -16.48
CA ILE A 259 7.79 5.74 -16.01
C ILE A 259 7.70 5.76 -14.47
N PRO A 260 6.57 6.22 -13.89
CA PRO A 260 6.33 6.21 -12.46
C PRO A 260 6.45 4.79 -11.90
N ALA A 261 7.24 4.64 -10.86
CA ALA A 261 7.38 3.42 -10.09
C ALA A 261 6.46 3.49 -8.87
N SER A 262 6.96 3.09 -7.70
CA SER A 262 6.20 3.12 -6.45
C SER A 262 6.54 4.37 -5.63
N TYR A 263 5.72 4.66 -4.64
CA TYR A 263 5.94 5.77 -3.69
C TYR A 263 5.82 5.26 -2.26
N ILE A 264 6.08 6.13 -1.28
CA ILE A 264 5.96 5.81 0.14
C ILE A 264 4.96 6.75 0.81
N GLU A 265 4.21 6.24 1.77
CA GLU A 265 3.19 6.97 2.52
C GLU A 265 3.50 7.00 4.02
N PHE A 266 2.93 7.99 4.69
CA PHE A 266 2.89 8.17 6.13
C PHE A 266 1.43 8.38 6.54
N THR A 267 0.95 7.61 7.51
CA THR A 267 -0.42 7.63 8.00
C THR A 267 -0.43 7.88 9.50
N GLN A 268 -1.23 8.84 9.95
CA GLN A 268 -1.49 9.07 11.37
C GLN A 268 -2.97 8.87 11.66
N ARG A 269 -3.27 7.92 12.55
CA ARG A 269 -4.63 7.64 13.01
C ARG A 269 -4.84 8.24 14.39
N LEU A 270 -5.77 9.18 14.51
CA LEU A 270 -6.10 9.83 15.78
C LEU A 270 -7.04 8.97 16.62
N VAL A 271 -7.03 9.23 17.93
CA VAL A 271 -7.89 8.57 18.92
C VAL A 271 -9.33 8.96 18.65
N LEU A 272 -10.24 7.98 18.65
CA LEU A 272 -11.65 8.22 18.45
C LEU A 272 -12.21 9.03 19.64
N PRO A 273 -13.20 9.92 19.43
CA PRO A 273 -13.70 10.82 20.49
C PRO A 273 -14.14 10.12 21.78
N GLN A 274 -14.68 8.91 21.69
CA GLN A 274 -15.11 8.11 22.85
C GLN A 274 -13.96 7.59 23.73
N PHE A 275 -12.71 7.63 23.24
CA PHE A 275 -11.52 7.21 23.97
C PHE A 275 -10.60 8.37 24.36
N LYS A 276 -11.08 9.62 24.27
CA LYS A 276 -10.29 10.83 24.56
C LYS A 276 -9.71 10.87 25.99
N ASP A 277 -10.39 10.22 26.94
CA ASP A 277 -10.03 10.22 28.37
C ASP A 277 -9.18 8.99 28.75
N VAL A 278 -8.89 8.09 27.79
CA VAL A 278 -7.98 6.96 28.01
C VAL A 278 -6.55 7.51 28.15
N PRO A 279 -5.79 7.14 29.20
CA PRO A 279 -4.40 7.54 29.37
C PRO A 279 -3.56 7.23 28.13
N PHE A 280 -2.61 8.11 27.80
CA PHE A 280 -1.80 8.00 26.58
C PHE A 280 -1.08 6.64 26.46
N ASP A 281 -0.57 6.13 27.58
CA ASP A 281 0.11 4.84 27.71
C ASP A 281 -0.83 3.63 27.62
N GLU A 282 -2.14 3.84 27.74
CA GLU A 282 -3.19 2.83 27.55
C GLU A 282 -3.83 2.87 26.16
N ILE A 283 -3.48 3.85 25.31
CA ILE A 283 -4.00 3.95 23.94
C ILE A 283 -3.50 2.78 23.08
N LYS A 284 -4.44 1.99 22.57
CA LYS A 284 -4.21 0.88 21.65
C LYS A 284 -4.72 1.21 20.25
N GLU A 285 -4.36 0.39 19.26
CA GLU A 285 -4.77 0.60 17.86
C GLU A 285 -6.29 0.69 17.70
N PHE A 286 -7.04 -0.16 18.40
CA PHE A 286 -8.50 -0.18 18.32
C PHE A 286 -9.16 1.07 18.96
N HIS A 287 -8.42 1.89 19.70
CA HIS A 287 -8.90 3.20 20.16
C HIS A 287 -8.78 4.27 19.07
N ARG A 288 -8.14 3.99 17.93
CA ARG A 288 -7.86 4.94 16.86
C ARG A 288 -8.79 4.73 15.67
N ARG A 289 -8.86 5.74 14.80
CA ARG A 289 -9.66 5.69 13.56
C ARG A 289 -9.20 4.56 12.64
N GLU A 290 -10.08 3.58 12.47
CA GLU A 290 -9.89 2.41 11.62
C GLU A 290 -10.40 2.66 10.19
N GLY A 291 -9.86 1.98 9.18
CA GLY A 291 -10.31 2.08 7.79
C GLY A 291 -9.74 3.26 6.98
N PHE A 292 -10.30 3.52 5.80
CA PHE A 292 -9.80 4.49 4.81
C PHE A 292 -10.87 5.52 4.46
N GLU A 293 -10.50 6.57 3.71
CA GLU A 293 -11.39 7.64 3.27
C GLU A 293 -11.19 7.88 1.77
N LEU A 294 -12.29 8.08 1.04
CA LEU A 294 -12.33 8.11 -0.43
C LEU A 294 -11.58 9.30 -1.00
N ASP A 295 -11.78 10.50 -0.47
CA ASP A 295 -11.15 11.73 -0.98
C ASP A 295 -9.64 11.70 -0.73
N ASN A 296 -9.22 11.29 0.48
CA ASN A 296 -7.81 11.06 0.80
C ASN A 296 -7.20 10.06 -0.17
N ALA A 297 -7.79 8.87 -0.30
CA ALA A 297 -7.27 7.81 -1.16
C ALA A 297 -7.22 8.25 -2.64
N SER A 298 -8.22 9.00 -3.11
CA SER A 298 -8.26 9.52 -4.48
C SER A 298 -7.06 10.42 -4.76
N ASN A 299 -6.75 11.34 -3.84
CA ASN A 299 -5.61 12.24 -3.96
C ASN A 299 -4.27 11.51 -3.81
N ILE A 300 -4.17 10.50 -2.95
CA ILE A 300 -2.97 9.67 -2.77
C ILE A 300 -2.65 8.86 -4.03
N MET A 301 -3.66 8.33 -4.74
CA MET A 301 -3.45 7.57 -5.98
C MET A 301 -2.72 8.36 -7.08
N GLU A 302 -2.83 9.69 -7.07
CA GLU A 302 -2.16 10.60 -8.01
C GLU A 302 -0.63 10.64 -7.82
N SER A 303 -0.09 10.04 -6.74
CA SER A 303 1.36 9.92 -6.52
C SER A 303 2.09 9.17 -7.65
N THR A 304 1.39 8.35 -8.44
CA THR A 304 1.96 7.64 -9.60
C THR A 304 1.57 8.24 -10.94
N ARG A 305 1.04 9.47 -10.98
CA ARG A 305 0.58 10.05 -12.24
C ARG A 305 1.70 10.14 -13.27
N PHE A 306 1.40 9.79 -14.51
CA PHE A 306 2.38 9.78 -15.59
C PHE A 306 2.47 11.16 -16.25
N THR A 307 1.32 11.75 -16.56
CA THR A 307 1.20 13.09 -17.12
C THR A 307 1.11 14.17 -16.03
N ALA A 308 1.50 15.40 -16.38
CA ALA A 308 1.27 16.56 -15.52
C ALA A 308 -0.26 16.75 -15.30
N PRO A 309 -0.67 17.33 -14.16
CA PRO A 309 -2.06 17.73 -13.99
C PRO A 309 -2.42 18.75 -15.07
N VAL A 310 -3.60 18.59 -15.67
CA VAL A 310 -4.17 19.54 -16.65
C VAL A 310 -4.66 20.79 -15.92
#